data_AF-V5KV99-F1
#
_entry.id   AF-V5KV99-F1
#
_cell.length_a   1.000
_cell.length_b   1.000
_cell.length_c   1.000
_cell.angle_alpha   90.00
_cell.angle_beta   90.00
_cell.angle_gamma   90.00
#
_symmetry.space_group_name_H-M   'P 1'
#
loop_
_entity.id
_entity.type
_entity.pdbx_description
1 polymer ?
#
loop_
_entity_poly.entity_id
_entity_poly.type
_entity_poly.pdbx_seq_one_letter_code
_entity_poly.pdbx_strand_id
1 'polypeptide(L)'
;VGGPSVSACPDYYPSFDYLHVGELGDATDNLIARLARDCSRPPQQVVLKTTDRVPMTEFPIPAYELAEIKNYFLGSIQYSSGCPYQCEFCDIPGLYGRNPRLKTPQQIVAELDKLLECGVVGSVYFVDDNFIGNRKAALDLLPHLIEWQKRTGYVLRLSCEATLNVAKRPEILSQMREALFETIFCGIET
;
A
#
# COMPACT_ATOMS: atom_id res chain seq x y z
N VAL A 1 16.41 10.22 0.84
CA VAL A 1 15.37 9.85 -0.16
C VAL A 1 15.15 8.35 -0.09
N GLY A 2 13.97 7.85 -0.48
CA GLY A 2 13.63 6.43 -0.48
C GLY A 2 12.51 6.12 -1.46
N GLY A 3 11.87 4.96 -1.31
CA GLY A 3 10.77 4.50 -2.17
C GLY A 3 11.20 3.48 -3.23
N PRO A 4 10.27 3.02 -4.10
CA PRO A 4 10.51 1.94 -5.06
C PRO A 4 11.67 2.24 -6.01
N SER A 5 11.75 3.46 -6.53
CA SER A 5 12.79 3.84 -7.49
C SER A 5 14.20 3.81 -6.89
N VAL A 6 14.37 4.36 -5.68
CA VAL A 6 15.65 4.27 -4.92
C VAL A 6 15.96 2.82 -4.55
N SER A 7 14.94 2.04 -4.23
CA SER A 7 15.12 0.64 -3.83
C SER A 7 15.55 -0.25 -4.99
N ALA A 8 15.06 0.03 -6.21
CA ALA A 8 15.43 -0.68 -7.42
C ALA A 8 16.82 -0.24 -7.93
N CYS A 9 17.09 1.07 -7.92
CA CYS A 9 18.26 1.67 -8.57
C CYS A 9 18.94 2.72 -7.67
N PRO A 10 19.52 2.33 -6.52
CA PRO A 10 20.11 3.30 -5.57
C PRO A 10 21.25 4.11 -6.17
N ASP A 11 22.02 3.51 -7.09
CA ASP A 11 23.16 4.16 -7.76
C ASP A 11 22.76 5.37 -8.62
N TYR A 12 21.47 5.54 -8.94
CA TYR A 12 20.96 6.70 -9.69
C TYR A 12 20.77 7.94 -8.81
N TYR A 13 21.01 7.81 -7.50
CA TYR A 13 20.81 8.88 -6.51
C TYR A 13 22.11 9.31 -5.79
N PRO A 14 23.24 9.56 -6.49
CA PRO A 14 24.53 9.83 -5.86
C PRO A 14 24.59 11.19 -5.13
N SER A 15 23.67 12.11 -5.44
CA SER A 15 23.65 13.47 -4.89
C SER A 15 22.97 13.59 -3.53
N PHE A 16 22.35 12.52 -3.02
CA PHE A 16 21.62 12.53 -1.76
C PHE A 16 22.48 12.02 -0.60
N ASP A 17 22.33 12.60 0.58
CA ASP A 17 23.15 12.21 1.74
C ASP A 17 22.69 10.88 2.37
N TYR A 18 21.39 10.59 2.32
CA TYR A 18 20.81 9.36 2.86
C TYR A 18 19.91 8.69 1.83
N LEU A 19 20.17 7.41 1.56
CA LEU A 19 19.30 6.53 0.79
C LEU A 19 18.64 5.52 1.73
N HIS A 20 17.32 5.40 1.66
CA HIS A 20 16.56 4.34 2.33
C HIS A 20 16.06 3.35 1.27
N VAL A 21 16.49 2.10 1.40
CA VAL A 21 16.26 1.00 0.45
C VAL A 21 15.38 -0.06 1.11
N GLY A 22 14.25 -0.36 0.49
CA GLY A 22 13.25 -1.30 0.99
C GLY A 22 12.08 -0.61 1.70
N GLU A 23 11.20 -1.43 2.25
CA GLU A 23 9.99 -0.97 2.96
C GLU A 23 10.28 -0.57 4.41
N LEU A 24 9.24 -0.21 5.17
CA LEU A 24 9.34 0.07 6.60
C LEU A 24 9.95 -1.13 7.36
N GLY A 25 10.97 -0.88 8.17
CA GLY A 25 11.74 -1.91 8.86
C GLY A 25 12.89 -1.33 9.70
N ASP A 26 13.83 -2.20 10.07
CA ASP A 26 15.04 -1.89 10.83
C ASP A 26 15.84 -0.69 10.29
N ALA A 27 15.93 -0.55 8.96
CA ALA A 27 16.59 0.58 8.33
C ALA A 27 15.89 1.93 8.58
N THR A 28 14.56 1.94 8.73
CA THR A 28 13.81 3.14 9.08
C THR A 28 14.13 3.58 10.50
N ASP A 29 14.14 2.65 11.44
CA ASP A 29 14.51 2.93 12.83
C ASP A 29 15.95 3.43 12.93
N ASN A 30 16.85 2.83 12.14
CA ASN A 30 18.25 3.27 12.05
C ASN A 30 18.36 4.70 11.53
N LEU A 31 17.60 5.06 10.50
CA LEU A 31 17.56 6.42 9.96
C LEU A 31 17.10 7.42 11.02
N ILE A 32 15.96 7.15 11.67
CA ILE A 32 15.39 8.02 12.69
C ILE A 32 16.36 8.17 13.86
N ALA A 33 16.94 7.08 14.35
CA ALA A 33 17.90 7.11 15.45
C ALA A 33 19.18 7.90 15.13
N ARG A 34 19.64 7.86 13.86
CA ARG A 34 20.77 8.68 13.41
C ARG A 34 20.43 10.16 13.44
N LEU A 35 19.33 10.54 12.79
CA LEU A 35 18.90 11.95 12.70
C LEU A 35 18.58 12.53 14.08
N ALA A 36 17.96 11.74 14.96
CA ALA A 36 17.67 12.18 16.34
C ALA A 36 18.94 12.47 17.17
N ARG A 37 20.07 11.85 16.84
CA ARG A 37 21.37 12.10 17.50
C ARG A 37 22.10 13.27 16.88
N ASP A 38 22.13 13.33 15.55
CA ASP A 38 22.78 14.38 14.78
C ASP A 38 22.14 14.52 13.40
N CYS A 39 21.65 15.73 13.10
CA CYS A 39 21.09 16.11 11.81
C CYS A 39 22.13 16.74 10.87
N SER A 40 23.40 16.84 11.28
CA SER A 40 24.46 17.37 10.42
C SER A 40 24.66 16.49 9.19
N ARG A 41 25.08 17.12 8.09
CA ARG A 41 25.32 16.42 6.83
C ARG A 41 26.45 15.39 7.02
N PRO A 42 26.23 14.10 6.70
CA PRO A 42 27.27 13.09 6.83
C PRO A 42 28.42 13.36 5.85
N PRO A 43 29.67 12.98 6.19
CA PRO A 43 30.83 13.20 5.32
C PRO A 43 30.80 12.36 4.03
N GLN A 44 29.96 11.32 3.99
CA GLN A 44 29.72 10.47 2.83
C GLN A 44 28.26 10.01 2.81
N GLN A 45 27.77 9.61 1.64
CA GLN A 45 26.41 9.07 1.50
C GLN A 45 26.23 7.83 2.40
N VAL A 46 25.09 7.78 3.08
CA VAL A 46 24.68 6.67 3.94
C VAL A 46 23.54 5.91 3.26
N VAL A 47 23.77 4.63 2.95
CA VAL A 47 22.74 3.74 2.40
C VAL A 47 22.23 2.83 3.51
N LEU A 48 20.94 2.92 3.81
CA LEU A 48 20.25 2.12 4.82
C LEU A 48 19.34 1.15 4.10
N LYS A 49 19.63 -0.14 4.21
CA LYS A 49 18.88 -1.20 3.54
C LYS A 49 18.10 -2.01 4.56
N THR A 50 16.79 -2.09 4.36
CA THR A 50 15.88 -2.86 5.20
C THR A 50 16.17 -4.35 5.05
N THR A 51 16.44 -5.01 6.17
CA THR A 51 16.62 -6.46 6.25
C THR A 51 15.43 -7.09 6.96
N ASP A 52 15.03 -6.49 8.09
CA ASP A 52 13.90 -6.93 8.89
C ASP A 52 12.74 -5.94 8.71
N ARG A 53 11.72 -6.38 7.98
CA ARG A 53 10.54 -5.55 7.68
C ARG A 53 9.57 -5.58 8.86
N VAL A 54 8.96 -4.44 9.16
CA VAL A 54 7.83 -4.38 10.09
C VAL A 54 6.68 -5.24 9.52
N PRO A 55 6.05 -6.11 10.33
CA PRO A 55 4.83 -6.79 9.93
C PRO A 55 3.73 -5.79 9.58
N MET A 56 2.99 -6.00 8.47
CA MET A 56 1.93 -5.06 8.08
C MET A 56 0.83 -4.92 9.13
N THR A 57 0.62 -5.94 9.96
CA THR A 57 -0.29 -5.91 11.11
C THR A 57 0.11 -4.92 12.21
N GLU A 58 1.36 -4.45 12.19
CA GLU A 58 1.91 -3.46 13.12
C GLU A 58 2.05 -2.07 12.49
N PHE A 59 1.67 -1.90 11.22
CA PHE A 59 1.70 -0.59 10.58
C PHE A 59 0.69 0.33 11.29
N PRO A 60 1.13 1.55 11.67
CA PRO A 60 0.20 2.54 12.18
C PRO A 60 -0.74 3.00 11.08
N ILE A 61 -1.89 3.54 11.47
CA ILE A 61 -2.73 4.32 10.56
C ILE A 61 -1.85 5.46 10.02
N PRO A 62 -1.75 5.64 8.69
CA PRO A 62 -1.01 6.78 8.15
C PRO A 62 -1.56 8.09 8.71
N ALA A 63 -0.67 9.05 8.99
CA ALA A 63 -1.04 10.34 9.56
C ALA A 63 -1.74 11.24 8.53
N TYR A 64 -2.91 10.81 8.03
CA TYR A 64 -3.69 11.47 6.98
C TYR A 64 -4.05 12.92 7.36
N GLU A 65 -4.16 13.23 8.65
CA GLU A 65 -4.41 14.58 9.16
C GLU A 65 -3.27 15.57 8.88
N LEU A 66 -2.05 15.08 8.61
CA LEU A 66 -0.91 15.90 8.23
C LEU A 66 -0.88 16.20 6.72
N ALA A 67 -1.71 15.52 5.93
CA ALA A 67 -1.79 15.74 4.49
C ALA A 67 -2.80 16.85 4.15
N GLU A 68 -2.48 17.68 3.16
CA GLU A 68 -3.43 18.65 2.60
C GLU A 68 -4.42 17.94 1.65
N ILE A 69 -5.35 17.16 2.21
CA ILE A 69 -6.26 16.24 1.47
C ILE A 69 -6.91 16.87 0.24
N LYS A 70 -7.32 18.14 0.32
CA LYS A 70 -7.94 18.89 -0.80
C LYS A 70 -7.07 18.99 -2.07
N ASN A 71 -5.75 18.80 -1.96
CA ASN A 71 -4.82 18.84 -3.09
C ASN A 71 -4.65 17.47 -3.76
N TYR A 72 -5.24 16.40 -3.21
CA TYR A 72 -5.13 15.05 -3.72
C TYR A 72 -6.41 14.62 -4.44
N PHE A 73 -6.25 13.95 -5.57
CA PHE A 73 -7.37 13.49 -6.40
C PHE A 73 -8.12 12.30 -5.80
N LEU A 74 -7.41 11.42 -5.09
CA LEU A 74 -7.91 10.16 -4.53
C LEU A 74 -7.32 9.94 -3.14
N GLY A 75 -8.09 9.31 -2.25
CA GLY A 75 -7.53 8.66 -1.08
C GLY A 75 -6.79 7.39 -1.48
N SER A 76 -5.79 7.00 -0.71
CA SER A 76 -5.02 5.77 -0.97
C SER A 76 -4.97 4.92 0.29
N ILE A 77 -5.15 3.62 0.13
CA ILE A 77 -4.99 2.64 1.21
C ILE A 77 -4.17 1.47 0.70
N GLN A 78 -3.32 0.90 1.55
CA GLN A 78 -2.55 -0.31 1.23
C GLN A 78 -3.05 -1.45 2.10
N TYR A 79 -3.60 -2.49 1.49
CA TYR A 79 -4.03 -3.70 2.19
C TYR A 79 -2.93 -4.76 2.26
N SER A 80 -2.21 -4.94 1.16
CA SER A 80 -1.17 -5.94 1.01
C SER A 80 0.08 -5.37 0.35
N SER A 81 1.21 -6.07 0.58
CA SER A 81 2.49 -5.76 -0.02
C SER A 81 3.15 -7.04 -0.52
N GLY A 82 3.58 -7.03 -1.79
CA GLY A 82 4.13 -8.17 -2.50
C GLY A 82 3.09 -8.94 -3.33
N CYS A 83 3.57 -9.67 -4.33
CA CYS A 83 2.72 -10.36 -5.30
C CYS A 83 3.32 -11.75 -5.65
N PRO A 84 2.50 -12.83 -5.68
CA PRO A 84 3.01 -14.18 -5.94
C PRO A 84 3.29 -14.43 -7.43
N TYR A 85 2.80 -13.56 -8.31
CA TYR A 85 2.99 -13.68 -9.75
C TYR A 85 4.43 -13.33 -10.15
N GLN A 86 4.85 -13.84 -11.31
CA GLN A 86 6.21 -13.71 -11.82
C GLN A 86 6.21 -13.12 -13.23
N CYS A 87 5.47 -12.03 -13.42
CA CYS A 87 5.46 -11.31 -14.69
C CYS A 87 6.89 -10.81 -14.98
N GLU A 88 7.42 -11.08 -16.16
CA GLU A 88 8.84 -10.83 -16.49
C GLU A 88 9.23 -9.34 -16.46
N PHE A 89 8.26 -8.47 -16.67
CA PHE A 89 8.41 -7.02 -16.69
C PHE A 89 8.23 -6.37 -15.30
N CYS A 90 7.89 -7.14 -14.28
CA CYS A 90 7.43 -6.63 -12.99
C CYS A 90 8.55 -6.69 -11.93
N ASP A 91 8.78 -5.57 -11.25
CA ASP A 91 9.78 -5.41 -10.18
C ASP A 91 9.24 -5.75 -8.78
N ILE A 92 7.91 -5.84 -8.63
CA ILE A 92 7.20 -6.10 -7.37
C ILE A 92 7.75 -7.32 -6.60
N PRO A 93 7.93 -8.52 -7.21
CA PRO A 93 8.48 -9.65 -6.47
C PRO A 93 9.91 -9.43 -5.95
N GLY A 94 10.69 -8.60 -6.64
CA GLY A 94 12.05 -8.24 -6.24
C GLY A 94 12.08 -7.19 -5.12
N LEU A 95 11.19 -6.20 -5.19
CA LEU A 95 11.09 -5.12 -4.19
C LEU A 95 10.37 -5.58 -2.93
N TYR A 96 9.17 -6.12 -3.08
CA TYR A 96 8.23 -6.37 -2.00
C TYR A 96 8.07 -7.85 -1.66
N GLY A 97 8.66 -8.75 -2.46
CA GLY A 97 8.66 -10.18 -2.20
C GLY A 97 7.46 -10.90 -2.80
N ARG A 98 7.55 -12.24 -2.80
CA ARG A 98 6.58 -13.13 -3.46
C ARG A 98 5.40 -13.56 -2.59
N ASN A 99 5.53 -13.43 -1.28
CA ASN A 99 4.48 -13.81 -0.34
C ASN A 99 3.77 -12.53 0.12
N PRO A 100 2.54 -12.27 -0.34
CA PRO A 100 1.81 -11.08 0.08
C PRO A 100 1.69 -11.05 1.60
N ARG A 101 2.20 -9.98 2.20
CA ARG A 101 1.95 -9.63 3.60
C ARG A 101 0.67 -8.79 3.63
N LEU A 102 -0.08 -8.88 4.72
CA LEU A 102 -1.44 -8.36 4.81
C LEU A 102 -1.61 -7.52 6.07
N LYS A 103 -2.36 -6.42 5.97
CA LYS A 103 -3.03 -5.81 7.10
C LYS A 103 -4.26 -6.64 7.49
N THR A 104 -4.78 -6.43 8.69
CA THR A 104 -6.06 -7.01 9.10
C THR A 104 -7.23 -6.23 8.48
N PRO A 105 -8.41 -6.86 8.30
CA PRO A 105 -9.61 -6.13 7.88
C PRO A 105 -9.96 -4.95 8.80
N GLN A 106 -9.69 -5.08 10.10
CA GLN A 106 -9.93 -4.02 11.08
C GLN A 106 -9.02 -2.80 10.87
N GLN A 107 -7.75 -3.01 10.51
CA GLN A 107 -6.86 -1.91 10.13
C GLN A 107 -7.39 -1.17 8.90
N ILE A 108 -7.88 -1.90 7.88
CA ILE A 108 -8.43 -1.28 6.67
C ILE A 108 -9.67 -0.45 6.96
N VAL A 109 -10.59 -0.99 7.76
CA VAL A 109 -11.79 -0.24 8.19
C VAL A 109 -11.40 1.01 8.98
N ALA A 110 -10.44 0.92 9.90
CA ALA A 110 -9.98 2.07 10.69
C ALA A 110 -9.30 3.14 9.83
N GLU A 111 -8.52 2.74 8.83
CA GLU A 111 -7.91 3.67 7.87
C GLU A 111 -8.97 4.36 6.98
N LEU A 112 -10.03 3.64 6.56
CA LEU A 112 -11.15 4.23 5.82
C LEU A 112 -11.94 5.23 6.67
N ASP A 113 -12.22 4.89 7.94
CA ASP A 113 -12.85 5.82 8.89
C ASP A 113 -11.98 7.10 9.04
N LYS A 114 -10.65 6.93 9.19
CA LYS A 114 -9.71 8.07 9.31
C LYS A 114 -9.65 8.93 8.05
N LEU A 115 -9.67 8.32 6.86
CA LEU A 115 -9.71 9.05 5.58
C LEU A 115 -10.97 9.93 5.49
N LEU A 116 -12.13 9.39 5.88
CA LEU A 116 -13.38 10.16 5.95
C LEU A 116 -13.29 11.31 6.94
N GLU A 117 -12.76 11.07 8.15
CA GLU A 117 -12.55 12.11 9.16
C GLU A 117 -11.64 13.25 8.64
N CYS A 118 -10.64 12.91 7.83
CA CYS A 118 -9.73 13.89 7.21
C CYS A 118 -10.33 14.60 5.99
N GLY A 119 -11.58 14.29 5.63
CA GLY A 119 -12.31 14.94 4.55
C GLY A 119 -12.05 14.38 3.16
N VAL A 120 -11.54 13.15 3.06
CA VAL A 120 -11.47 12.44 1.76
C VAL A 120 -12.88 12.18 1.27
N VAL A 121 -13.15 12.57 0.03
CA VAL A 121 -14.42 12.37 -0.64
C VAL A 121 -14.21 11.75 -2.01
N GLY A 122 -15.23 11.08 -2.54
CA GLY A 122 -15.19 10.55 -3.90
C GLY A 122 -14.66 9.14 -3.96
N SER A 123 -13.35 8.94 -4.13
CA SER A 123 -12.78 7.61 -4.37
C SER A 123 -11.53 7.32 -3.54
N VAL A 124 -11.43 6.07 -3.08
CA VAL A 124 -10.25 5.50 -2.42
C VAL A 124 -9.69 4.37 -3.27
N TYR A 125 -8.39 4.45 -3.56
CA TYR A 125 -7.65 3.47 -4.32
C TYR A 125 -6.86 2.54 -3.39
N PHE A 126 -7.11 1.24 -3.51
CA PHE A 126 -6.24 0.21 -2.95
C PHE A 126 -4.99 0.12 -3.82
N VAL A 127 -3.85 0.58 -3.29
CA VAL A 127 -2.57 0.68 -4.01
C VAL A 127 -1.84 -0.66 -4.12
N ASP A 128 -2.48 -1.74 -3.68
CA ASP A 128 -2.02 -3.11 -3.82
C ASP A 128 -1.74 -3.47 -5.28
N ASP A 129 -0.56 -4.06 -5.55
CA ASP A 129 -0.19 -4.53 -6.90
C ASP A 129 -1.15 -5.58 -7.47
N ASN A 130 -1.86 -6.29 -6.58
CA ASN A 130 -2.92 -7.21 -6.94
C ASN A 130 -3.84 -7.47 -5.73
N PHE A 131 -4.98 -6.77 -5.68
CA PHE A 131 -5.94 -6.89 -4.59
C PHE A 131 -6.44 -8.32 -4.36
N ILE A 132 -6.56 -9.12 -5.44
CA ILE A 132 -6.97 -10.52 -5.37
C ILE A 132 -5.80 -11.51 -5.37
N GLY A 133 -4.57 -11.02 -5.19
CA GLY A 133 -3.34 -11.83 -5.18
C GLY A 133 -3.37 -12.93 -4.12
N ASN A 134 -4.05 -12.67 -3.00
CA ASN A 134 -4.45 -13.68 -2.02
C ASN A 134 -5.97 -13.75 -1.92
N ARG A 135 -6.56 -14.73 -2.62
CA ARG A 135 -8.02 -14.88 -2.73
C ARG A 135 -8.72 -15.09 -1.38
N LYS A 136 -8.11 -15.88 -0.50
CA LYS A 136 -8.67 -16.14 0.84
C LYS A 136 -8.72 -14.83 1.64
N ALA A 137 -7.65 -14.04 1.56
CA ALA A 137 -7.57 -12.75 2.22
C ALA A 137 -8.56 -11.73 1.62
N ALA A 138 -8.77 -11.73 0.31
CA ALA A 138 -9.78 -10.85 -0.31
C ALA A 138 -11.20 -11.21 0.15
N LEU A 139 -11.54 -12.50 0.19
CA LEU A 139 -12.83 -13.00 0.70
C LEU A 139 -13.02 -12.76 2.20
N ASP A 140 -11.94 -12.65 2.96
CA ASP A 140 -11.98 -12.27 4.38
C ASP A 140 -12.24 -10.78 4.55
N LEU A 141 -11.59 -9.92 3.75
CA LEU A 141 -11.72 -8.46 3.81
C LEU A 141 -13.07 -7.94 3.29
N LEU A 142 -13.58 -8.48 2.18
CA LEU A 142 -14.75 -7.93 1.48
C LEU A 142 -16.01 -7.79 2.35
N PRO A 143 -16.38 -8.76 3.20
CA PRO A 143 -17.51 -8.60 4.13
C PRO A 143 -17.37 -7.38 5.05
N HIS A 144 -16.16 -7.08 5.53
CA HIS A 144 -15.91 -5.90 6.36
C HIS A 144 -16.09 -4.59 5.58
N LEU A 145 -15.66 -4.55 4.31
CA LEU A 145 -15.87 -3.40 3.44
C LEU A 145 -17.35 -3.18 3.12
N ILE A 146 -18.10 -4.26 2.87
CA ILE A 146 -19.55 -4.19 2.60
C ILE A 146 -20.28 -3.59 3.81
N GLU A 147 -20.00 -4.09 5.02
CA GLU A 147 -20.64 -3.57 6.23
C GLU A 147 -20.21 -2.12 6.52
N TRP A 148 -18.95 -1.78 6.26
CA TRP A 148 -18.46 -0.40 6.37
C TRP A 148 -19.19 0.55 5.41
N GLN A 149 -19.36 0.15 4.14
CA GLN A 149 -20.08 0.94 3.14
C GLN A 149 -21.55 1.14 3.52
N LYS A 150 -22.24 0.09 3.97
CA LYS A 150 -23.63 0.18 4.45
C LYS A 150 -23.76 1.14 5.62
N ARG A 151 -22.85 1.05 6.60
CA ARG A 151 -22.83 1.91 7.79
C ARG A 151 -22.63 3.37 7.43
N THR A 152 -21.78 3.65 6.46
CA THR A 152 -21.43 5.02 6.06
C THR A 152 -22.34 5.58 4.97
N GLY A 153 -23.26 4.77 4.43
CA GLY A 153 -24.18 5.20 3.37
C GLY A 153 -23.52 5.31 2.01
N TYR A 154 -22.50 4.49 1.74
CA TYR A 154 -21.82 4.40 0.44
C TYR A 154 -21.14 5.70 -0.01
N VAL A 155 -20.54 6.43 0.93
CA VAL A 155 -19.93 7.75 0.70
C VAL A 155 -18.63 7.72 -0.12
N LEU A 156 -17.92 6.58 -0.15
CA LEU A 156 -16.70 6.41 -0.93
C LEU A 156 -16.87 5.32 -1.98
N ARG A 157 -16.39 5.62 -3.19
CA ARG A 157 -16.16 4.60 -4.22
C ARG A 157 -14.80 3.95 -3.98
N LEU A 158 -14.72 2.64 -4.16
CA LEU A 158 -13.48 1.91 -4.04
C LEU A 158 -12.91 1.60 -5.43
N SER A 159 -11.60 1.51 -5.52
CA SER A 159 -10.89 1.14 -6.74
C SER A 159 -9.65 0.32 -6.40
N CYS A 160 -9.20 -0.54 -7.29
CA CYS A 160 -8.00 -1.36 -7.07
C CYS A 160 -7.38 -1.85 -8.36
N GLU A 161 -6.18 -2.43 -8.23
CA GLU A 161 -5.54 -3.24 -9.27
C GLU A 161 -5.81 -4.72 -9.03
N ALA A 162 -6.02 -5.47 -10.12
CA ALA A 162 -6.18 -6.91 -10.08
C ALA A 162 -5.71 -7.55 -11.38
N THR A 163 -5.20 -8.78 -11.30
CA THR A 163 -4.96 -9.58 -12.52
C THR A 163 -6.28 -9.95 -13.20
N LEU A 164 -6.26 -10.18 -14.53
CA LEU A 164 -7.42 -10.65 -15.29
C LEU A 164 -8.06 -11.94 -14.75
N ASN A 165 -7.35 -12.69 -13.89
CA ASN A 165 -7.91 -13.85 -13.18
C ASN A 165 -9.17 -13.52 -12.35
N VAL A 166 -9.39 -12.25 -11.98
CA VAL A 166 -10.61 -11.79 -11.30
C VAL A 166 -11.87 -12.12 -12.10
N ALA A 167 -11.79 -12.12 -13.44
CA ALA A 167 -12.92 -12.46 -14.31
C ALA A 167 -13.41 -13.91 -14.11
N LYS A 168 -12.56 -14.80 -13.60
CA LYS A 168 -12.91 -16.19 -13.27
C LYS A 168 -13.47 -16.34 -11.85
N ARG A 169 -13.73 -15.23 -11.14
CA ARG A 169 -14.13 -15.19 -9.72
C ARG A 169 -15.40 -14.36 -9.54
N PRO A 170 -16.56 -14.80 -10.09
CA PRO A 170 -17.82 -14.08 -9.94
C PRO A 170 -18.22 -13.85 -8.48
N GLU A 171 -17.82 -14.73 -7.57
CA GLU A 171 -18.05 -14.62 -6.12
C GLU A 171 -17.30 -13.44 -5.47
N ILE A 172 -16.09 -13.14 -5.95
CA ILE A 172 -15.32 -11.97 -5.52
C ILE A 172 -15.90 -10.71 -6.16
N LEU A 173 -16.17 -10.74 -7.46
CA LEU A 173 -16.74 -9.60 -8.19
C LEU A 173 -18.11 -9.17 -7.64
N SER A 174 -18.96 -10.12 -7.23
CA SER A 174 -20.26 -9.80 -6.61
C SER A 174 -20.08 -9.03 -5.31
N GLN A 175 -19.15 -9.47 -4.46
CA GLN A 175 -18.85 -8.78 -3.20
C GLN A 175 -18.15 -7.44 -3.40
N MET A 176 -17.25 -7.34 -4.38
CA MET A 176 -16.63 -6.06 -4.76
C MET A 176 -17.70 -5.05 -5.21
N ARG A 177 -18.69 -5.47 -6.01
CA ARG A 177 -19.83 -4.63 -6.37
C ARG A 177 -20.64 -4.20 -5.14
N GLU A 178 -20.91 -5.11 -4.20
CA GLU A 178 -21.61 -4.79 -2.95
C GLU A 178 -20.82 -3.83 -2.04
N ALA A 179 -19.49 -3.86 -2.11
CA ALA A 179 -18.58 -2.92 -1.44
C ALA A 179 -18.33 -1.63 -2.24
N LEU A 180 -19.06 -1.39 -3.32
CA LEU A 180 -18.93 -0.22 -4.20
C LEU A 180 -17.52 -0.05 -4.79
N PHE A 181 -16.90 -1.15 -5.22
CA PHE A 181 -15.78 -1.07 -6.18
C PHE A 181 -16.33 -0.67 -7.54
N GLU A 182 -16.06 0.56 -7.96
CA GLU A 182 -16.52 1.08 -9.26
C GLU A 182 -15.46 0.91 -10.37
N THR A 183 -14.18 0.83 -10.01
CA THR A 183 -13.09 0.70 -10.98
C THR A 183 -12.14 -0.40 -10.55
N ILE A 184 -11.82 -1.29 -11.49
CA ILE A 184 -10.77 -2.29 -11.35
C ILE A 184 -9.80 -2.07 -12.51
N PHE A 185 -8.56 -1.72 -12.20
CA PHE A 185 -7.50 -1.70 -13.18
C PHE A 185 -7.01 -3.14 -13.40
N CYS A 186 -7.20 -3.65 -14.61
CA CYS A 186 -6.88 -5.03 -14.95
C CYS A 186 -5.60 -5.08 -15.79
N GLY A 187 -4.57 -5.76 -15.30
CA GLY A 187 -3.41 -6.13 -16.10
C GLY A 187 -3.77 -7.23 -17.11
N ILE A 188 -3.82 -6.88 -18.40
CA ILE A 188 -4.16 -7.76 -19.54
C ILE A 188 -2.90 -8.22 -20.29
N GLU A 189 -1.72 -7.76 -19.85
CA GLU A 189 -0.44 -7.94 -20.52
C GLU A 189 -0.18 -9.44 -20.85
N THR A 190 0.42 -9.66 -22.02
CA THR A 190 0.70 -10.99 -22.59
C THR A 190 2.14 -11.39 -22.43
#